data_AF-A0A1W1E497-F1
#
_entry.id   AF-A0A1W1E497-F1
#
_cell.length_a   1.000
_cell.length_b   1.000
_cell.length_c   1.000
_cell.angle_alpha   90.00
_cell.angle_beta   90.00
_cell.angle_gamma   90.00
#
_symmetry.space_group_name_H-M   'P 1'
#
loop_
_entity.id
_entity.type
_entity.pdbx_description
1 polymer ?
#
loop_
_entity_poly.entity_id
_entity_poly.type
_entity_poly.pdbx_seq_one_letter_code
_entity_poly.pdbx_strand_id
1 'polypeptide(L)'
;MTMKNNAIIGFMAETFIHSGCGQSQGAIDLPFSREKATDYPYIPGSSLKGAFKDYRAKQDTDEMFGKSDVAGNLLVSDLRLLLLPVRSLTGAYKWVTCPHILKRLKRDLRRTEQSEQSTEFSTNETYELTGEGATLFLEELSFKLIDEQSIDSALFALLKCLSGAIEDKEKIVIIKDDDFNWFAKNALSIQARNVLDSNKASNNLWYEESLPPDTLMYCLLGDRKIEGTTVSNMLAQIKE
;
A
#
# COMPACT_ATOMS: atom_id res chain seq x y z
N MET A 1 9.43 -19.05 13.28
CA MET A 1 10.30 -19.54 12.19
C MET A 1 10.67 -18.34 11.33
N THR A 2 11.81 -17.73 11.60
CA THR A 2 12.31 -16.57 10.85
C THR A 2 13.07 -17.12 9.64
N MET A 3 12.59 -16.87 8.43
CA MET A 3 13.37 -17.23 7.23
C MET A 3 14.44 -16.16 7.04
N LYS A 4 15.69 -16.59 6.88
CA LYS A 4 16.87 -15.71 6.83
C LYS A 4 16.89 -14.78 5.62
N ASN A 5 16.13 -15.02 4.56
CA ASN A 5 16.25 -14.21 3.33
C ASN A 5 14.95 -13.52 2.93
N ASN A 6 14.26 -12.92 3.91
CA ASN A 6 13.08 -12.13 3.66
C ASN A 6 13.39 -10.64 3.68
N ALA A 7 12.75 -9.88 2.79
CA ALA A 7 12.85 -8.43 2.74
C ALA A 7 11.48 -7.79 2.59
N ILE A 8 11.31 -6.60 3.18
CA ILE A 8 10.15 -5.74 2.92
C ILE A 8 10.56 -4.67 1.92
N ILE A 9 9.70 -4.44 0.94
CA ILE A 9 9.84 -3.36 -0.04
C ILE A 9 8.59 -2.50 0.02
N GLY A 10 8.79 -1.17 0.07
CA GLY A 10 7.71 -0.21 -0.08
C GLY A 10 7.55 0.25 -1.54
N PHE A 11 6.32 0.57 -1.91
CA PHE A 11 5.93 1.05 -3.23
C PHE A 11 5.10 2.32 -3.06
N MET A 12 5.57 3.42 -3.63
CA MET A 12 4.81 4.66 -3.73
C MET A 12 4.11 4.71 -5.09
N ALA A 13 2.81 5.01 -5.09
CA ALA A 13 2.07 5.19 -6.33
C ALA A 13 2.36 6.58 -6.92
N GLU A 14 3.08 6.64 -8.04
CA GLU A 14 3.34 7.91 -8.77
C GLU A 14 2.14 8.36 -9.61
N THR A 15 1.26 7.42 -9.97
CA THR A 15 0.08 7.65 -10.80
C THR A 15 -1.11 6.87 -10.25
N PHE A 16 -2.30 7.08 -10.80
CA PHE A 16 -3.45 6.25 -10.47
C PHE A 16 -3.17 4.79 -10.87
N ILE A 17 -3.36 3.87 -9.94
CA ILE A 17 -3.17 2.43 -10.18
C ILE A 17 -4.51 1.74 -10.14
N HIS A 18 -4.83 0.98 -11.19
CA HIS A 18 -5.96 0.06 -11.18
C HIS A 18 -5.46 -1.38 -11.09
N SER A 19 -5.90 -2.11 -10.08
CA SER A 19 -5.70 -3.55 -9.94
C SER A 19 -7.05 -4.24 -9.89
N GLY A 20 -7.60 -4.52 -11.06
CA GLY A 20 -8.95 -5.07 -11.19
C GLY A 20 -9.08 -6.49 -10.66
N CYS A 21 -10.22 -6.79 -10.06
CA CYS A 21 -10.62 -8.14 -9.63
C CYS A 21 -11.69 -8.78 -10.53
N GLY A 22 -11.84 -8.26 -11.76
CA GLY A 22 -12.91 -8.62 -12.69
C GLY A 22 -14.03 -7.58 -12.71
N GLN A 23 -15.10 -7.85 -13.46
CA GLN A 23 -16.29 -7.02 -13.48
C GLN A 23 -17.21 -7.33 -12.31
N SER A 24 -17.83 -6.28 -11.76
CA SER A 24 -18.81 -6.36 -10.69
C SER A 24 -20.21 -6.01 -11.22
N GLN A 25 -21.25 -6.58 -10.61
CA GLN A 25 -22.65 -6.14 -10.83
C GLN A 25 -23.05 -4.98 -9.90
N GLY A 26 -22.10 -4.39 -9.18
CA GLY A 26 -22.32 -3.25 -8.29
C GLY A 26 -22.37 -1.91 -9.03
N ALA A 27 -22.40 -0.82 -8.27
CA ALA A 27 -22.41 0.54 -8.81
C ALA A 27 -21.10 0.93 -9.53
N ILE A 28 -20.03 0.17 -9.32
CA ILE A 28 -18.72 0.34 -9.97
C ILE A 28 -18.50 -0.90 -10.83
N ASP A 29 -18.38 -0.70 -12.15
CA ASP A 29 -18.19 -1.79 -13.11
C ASP A 29 -16.85 -2.50 -12.91
N LEU A 30 -15.78 -1.73 -12.70
CA LEU A 30 -14.41 -2.20 -12.50
C LEU A 30 -13.89 -1.76 -11.13
N PRO A 31 -14.23 -2.49 -10.05
CA PRO A 31 -13.74 -2.17 -8.71
C PRO A 31 -12.25 -2.53 -8.56
N PHE A 32 -11.60 -1.89 -7.59
CA PHE A 32 -10.25 -2.23 -7.19
C PHE A 32 -10.24 -3.51 -6.34
N SER A 33 -9.12 -4.24 -6.34
CA SER A 33 -8.95 -5.46 -5.55
C SER A 33 -8.94 -5.18 -4.03
N ARG A 34 -9.74 -5.91 -3.26
CA ARG A 34 -9.97 -5.68 -1.82
C ARG A 34 -9.87 -6.95 -0.99
N GLU A 35 -9.26 -6.84 0.19
CA GLU A 35 -9.16 -7.93 1.15
C GLU A 35 -10.55 -8.30 1.68
N LYS A 36 -10.96 -9.57 1.62
CA LYS A 36 -12.34 -9.95 1.99
C LYS A 36 -12.71 -9.65 3.45
N ALA A 37 -11.74 -9.70 4.36
CA ALA A 37 -11.99 -9.55 5.80
C ALA A 37 -12.07 -8.08 6.26
N THR A 38 -11.40 -7.17 5.53
CA THR A 38 -11.19 -5.77 5.96
C THR A 38 -11.63 -4.77 4.91
N ASP A 39 -11.91 -5.21 3.68
CA ASP A 39 -12.14 -4.41 2.47
C ASP A 39 -10.99 -3.44 2.12
N TYR A 40 -9.81 -3.60 2.74
CA TYR A 40 -8.66 -2.78 2.43
C TYR A 40 -8.19 -3.04 0.99
N PRO A 41 -7.88 -1.98 0.21
CA PRO A 41 -7.36 -2.16 -1.13
C PRO A 41 -5.97 -2.82 -1.07
N TYR A 42 -5.74 -3.78 -1.96
CA TYR A 42 -4.47 -4.46 -2.09
C TYR A 42 -4.22 -4.83 -3.55
N ILE A 43 -2.97 -5.08 -3.92
CA ILE A 43 -2.63 -5.66 -5.23
C ILE A 43 -2.22 -7.11 -5.00
N PRO A 44 -2.88 -8.09 -5.67
CA PRO A 44 -2.54 -9.50 -5.51
C PRO A 44 -1.06 -9.78 -5.79
N GLY A 45 -0.45 -10.65 -4.97
CA GLY A 45 0.95 -11.02 -5.10
C GLY A 45 1.25 -11.68 -6.46
N SER A 46 0.26 -12.33 -7.07
CA SER A 46 0.36 -12.84 -8.45
C SER A 46 0.50 -11.72 -9.48
N SER A 47 -0.25 -10.62 -9.32
CA SER A 47 -0.18 -9.46 -10.20
C SER A 47 1.17 -8.76 -10.06
N LEU A 48 1.63 -8.55 -8.82
CA LEU A 48 2.95 -7.97 -8.55
C LEU A 48 4.08 -8.88 -9.10
N LYS A 49 3.99 -10.19 -8.88
CA LYS A 49 4.95 -11.17 -9.41
C LYS A 49 4.97 -11.16 -10.94
N GLY A 50 3.81 -11.05 -11.58
CA GLY A 50 3.69 -10.89 -13.02
C GLY A 50 4.36 -9.63 -13.53
N ALA A 51 4.13 -8.49 -12.87
CA ALA A 51 4.77 -7.23 -13.21
C ALA A 51 6.30 -7.29 -13.08
N PHE A 52 6.83 -7.91 -12.02
CA PHE A 52 8.29 -8.11 -11.90
C PHE A 52 8.86 -9.02 -12.99
N LYS A 53 8.13 -10.07 -13.37
CA LYS A 53 8.55 -10.97 -14.46
C LYS A 53 8.60 -10.22 -15.78
N ASP A 54 7.58 -9.41 -16.09
CA ASP A 54 7.49 -8.61 -17.30
C ASP A 54 8.57 -7.52 -17.36
N TYR A 55 8.78 -6.80 -16.26
CA TYR A 55 9.85 -5.80 -16.14
C TYR A 55 11.24 -6.40 -16.44
N ARG A 56 11.45 -7.67 -16.12
CA ARG A 56 12.68 -8.42 -16.36
C ARG A 56 12.68 -9.30 -17.62
N ALA A 57 11.73 -9.12 -18.54
CA ALA A 57 11.55 -10.00 -19.70
C ALA A 57 12.79 -10.15 -20.60
N LYS A 58 13.79 -9.25 -20.51
CA LYS A 58 15.06 -9.33 -21.25
C LYS A 58 16.10 -10.28 -20.62
N GLN A 59 15.82 -10.87 -19.46
CA GLN A 59 16.70 -11.79 -18.73
C GLN A 59 16.08 -13.19 -18.64
N ASP A 60 16.90 -14.24 -18.45
CA ASP A 60 16.36 -15.53 -18.03
C ASP A 60 15.91 -15.42 -16.56
N THR A 61 14.61 -15.50 -16.34
CA THR A 61 13.98 -15.30 -15.04
C THR A 61 13.25 -16.54 -14.53
N ASP A 62 13.40 -17.67 -15.23
CA ASP A 62 12.62 -18.87 -14.95
C ASP A 62 12.97 -19.50 -13.60
N GLU A 63 14.23 -19.39 -13.17
CA GLU A 63 14.63 -19.82 -11.83
C GLU A 63 13.93 -18.98 -10.74
N MET A 64 13.79 -17.67 -10.97
CA MET A 64 13.19 -16.74 -10.02
C MET A 64 11.67 -16.90 -9.94
N PHE A 65 10.98 -16.87 -11.09
CA PHE A 65 9.51 -16.84 -11.12
C PHE A 65 8.87 -18.20 -11.34
N GLY A 66 9.59 -19.13 -11.96
CA GLY A 66 9.12 -20.46 -12.33
C GLY A 66 8.71 -20.59 -13.81
N LYS A 67 8.63 -21.84 -14.26
CA LYS A 67 8.03 -22.29 -15.52
C LYS A 67 6.74 -23.07 -15.24
N SER A 68 6.07 -23.56 -16.29
CA SER A 68 4.82 -24.33 -16.20
C SER A 68 4.89 -25.49 -15.20
N ASP A 69 6.01 -26.22 -15.18
CA ASP A 69 6.18 -27.45 -14.38
C ASP A 69 7.16 -27.29 -13.21
N VAL A 70 7.84 -26.14 -13.10
CA VAL A 70 8.88 -25.90 -12.10
C VAL A 70 8.60 -24.59 -11.40
N ALA A 71 8.34 -24.67 -10.11
CA ALA A 71 8.00 -23.49 -9.34
C ALA A 71 9.25 -22.65 -9.02
N GLY A 72 9.17 -21.33 -9.16
CA GLY A 72 10.32 -20.43 -8.95
C GLY A 72 10.74 -20.23 -7.51
N ASN A 73 11.96 -19.73 -7.31
CA ASN A 73 12.57 -19.53 -5.99
C ASN A 73 12.08 -18.27 -5.25
N LEU A 74 11.50 -17.29 -5.95
CA LEU A 74 10.98 -16.07 -5.34
C LEU A 74 9.53 -16.24 -4.88
N LEU A 75 9.30 -15.99 -3.59
CA LEU A 75 7.99 -15.82 -2.99
C LEU A 75 7.67 -14.32 -2.93
N VAL A 76 6.50 -13.96 -3.47
CA VAL A 76 5.99 -12.59 -3.50
C VAL A 76 4.67 -12.61 -2.75
N SER A 77 4.59 -11.89 -1.64
CA SER A 77 3.31 -11.68 -0.96
C SER A 77 2.50 -10.58 -1.64
N ASP A 78 1.23 -10.48 -1.26
CA ASP A 78 0.36 -9.38 -1.67
C ASP A 78 0.98 -8.01 -1.33
N LEU A 79 0.78 -7.05 -2.22
CA LEU A 79 1.14 -5.67 -1.99
C LEU A 79 0.01 -5.00 -1.20
N ARG A 80 0.28 -4.71 0.06
CA ARG A 80 -0.72 -4.29 1.06
C ARG A 80 -0.63 -2.80 1.29
N LEU A 81 -1.79 -2.17 1.49
CA LEU A 81 -1.88 -0.76 1.88
C LEU A 81 -1.12 -0.48 3.18
N LEU A 82 -0.35 0.62 3.20
CA LEU A 82 0.32 1.14 4.39
C LEU A 82 -0.18 2.55 4.74
N LEU A 83 -0.16 3.48 3.78
CA LEU A 83 -0.67 4.83 3.95
C LEU A 83 -1.59 5.20 2.78
N LEU A 84 -2.79 5.68 3.07
CA LEU A 84 -3.72 6.20 2.08
C LEU A 84 -3.71 7.73 2.11
N PRO A 85 -3.48 8.42 0.99
CA PRO A 85 -3.60 9.87 0.94
C PRO A 85 -5.09 10.24 0.94
N VAL A 86 -5.47 11.06 1.91
CA VAL A 86 -6.85 11.54 2.09
C VAL A 86 -6.82 13.06 2.12
N ARG A 87 -7.71 13.70 1.37
CA ARG A 87 -7.81 15.15 1.32
C ARG A 87 -8.07 15.70 2.71
N SER A 88 -7.39 16.78 3.05
CA SER A 88 -7.63 17.49 4.31
C SER A 88 -8.14 18.90 4.02
N LEU A 89 -8.97 19.45 4.89
CA LEU A 89 -9.40 20.84 4.80
C LEU A 89 -8.42 21.81 5.50
N THR A 90 -7.48 21.27 6.28
CA THR A 90 -6.45 22.03 7.02
C THR A 90 -5.06 21.92 6.36
N GLY A 91 -4.98 21.44 5.11
CA GLY A 91 -3.76 21.26 4.31
C GLY A 91 -4.07 20.68 2.92
N ALA A 92 -3.07 20.22 2.16
CA ALA A 92 -3.32 19.58 0.87
C ALA A 92 -3.96 18.18 1.02
N TYR A 93 -3.23 17.26 1.66
CA TYR A 93 -3.71 15.94 2.05
C TYR A 93 -2.92 15.44 3.26
N LYS A 94 -3.42 14.39 3.90
CA LYS A 94 -2.72 13.64 4.94
C LYS A 94 -2.56 12.18 4.51
N TRP A 95 -1.43 11.57 4.86
CA TRP A 95 -1.23 10.13 4.78
C TRP A 95 -1.86 9.47 6.00
N VAL A 96 -2.97 8.78 5.79
CA VAL A 96 -3.77 8.18 6.84
C VAL A 96 -3.46 6.69 6.95
N THR A 97 -3.39 6.18 8.17
CA THR A 97 -3.26 4.75 8.49
C THR A 97 -3.99 4.43 9.80
N CYS A 98 -3.89 3.18 10.27
CA CYS A 98 -4.54 2.74 11.49
C CYS A 98 -3.72 1.71 12.28
N PRO A 99 -4.01 1.53 13.59
CA PRO A 99 -3.37 0.53 14.45
C PRO A 99 -3.31 -0.87 13.82
N HIS A 100 -4.37 -1.32 13.15
CA HIS A 100 -4.41 -2.64 12.54
C HIS A 100 -3.38 -2.81 11.41
N ILE A 101 -3.21 -1.82 10.53
CA ILE A 101 -2.18 -1.84 9.47
C ILE A 101 -0.78 -1.86 10.10
N LEU A 102 -0.54 -1.01 11.09
CA LEU A 102 0.77 -0.89 11.73
C LEU A 102 1.16 -2.16 12.51
N LYS A 103 0.22 -2.79 13.22
CA LYS A 103 0.43 -4.09 13.87
C LYS A 103 0.74 -5.19 12.86
N ARG A 104 0.11 -5.14 11.68
CA ARG A 104 0.39 -6.07 10.57
C ARG A 104 1.80 -5.85 10.02
N LEU A 105 2.21 -4.61 9.78
CA LEU A 105 3.58 -4.26 9.36
C LEU A 105 4.60 -4.77 10.37
N LYS A 106 4.40 -4.54 11.68
CA LYS A 106 5.27 -5.10 12.73
C LYS A 106 5.40 -6.62 12.65
N ARG A 107 4.29 -7.33 12.42
CA ARG A 107 4.29 -8.79 12.30
C ARG A 107 5.05 -9.26 11.06
N ASP A 108 5.01 -8.51 9.97
CA ASP A 108 5.76 -8.82 8.75
C ASP A 108 7.25 -8.46 8.89
N LEU A 109 7.60 -7.36 9.56
CA LEU A 109 8.99 -6.99 9.89
C LEU A 109 9.68 -8.07 10.73
N ARG A 110 8.98 -8.70 11.69
CA ARG A 110 9.52 -9.84 12.47
C ARG A 110 9.91 -11.05 11.62
N ARG A 111 9.52 -11.08 10.34
CA ARG A 111 9.89 -12.15 9.41
C ARG A 111 11.16 -11.86 8.62
N THR A 112 11.73 -10.67 8.72
CA THR A 112 13.02 -10.30 8.10
C THR A 112 14.17 -10.47 9.10
N GLU A 113 15.42 -10.51 8.63
CA GLU A 113 16.60 -10.60 9.53
C GLU A 113 16.82 -9.35 10.39
N GLN A 114 16.18 -8.24 10.02
CA GLN A 114 16.16 -7.03 10.82
C GLN A 114 15.14 -7.19 11.95
N SER A 115 15.38 -8.04 12.96
CA SER A 115 14.37 -8.30 14.01
C SER A 115 14.87 -8.03 15.43
N GLU A 116 14.63 -6.80 15.90
CA GLU A 116 13.99 -6.46 17.19
C GLU A 116 13.81 -4.93 17.26
N GLN A 117 14.90 -4.17 17.05
CA GLN A 117 14.91 -2.69 17.08
C GLN A 117 14.02 -2.03 15.99
N SER A 118 13.80 -2.70 14.86
CA SER A 118 12.96 -2.21 13.75
C SER A 118 11.45 -2.26 14.04
N THR A 119 11.03 -2.88 15.16
CA THR A 119 9.60 -3.10 15.49
C THR A 119 9.12 -2.35 16.73
N GLU A 120 9.98 -1.56 17.35
CA GLU A 120 9.69 -0.75 18.52
C GLU A 120 9.15 0.64 18.11
N PHE A 121 7.89 0.68 17.69
CA PHE A 121 7.18 1.94 17.45
C PHE A 121 5.74 1.93 17.98
N SER A 122 5.19 3.05 18.42
CA SER A 122 3.77 3.10 18.81
C SER A 122 2.84 2.78 17.63
N THR A 123 1.74 2.08 17.91
CA THR A 123 0.66 1.83 16.93
C THR A 123 -0.67 2.43 17.38
N ASN A 124 -0.64 3.34 18.36
CA ASN A 124 -1.86 3.96 18.87
C ASN A 124 -2.37 5.03 17.90
N GLU A 125 -3.64 5.43 18.08
CA GLU A 125 -4.18 6.62 17.43
C GLU A 125 -3.28 7.83 17.76
N THR A 126 -2.86 8.56 16.74
CA THR A 126 -1.84 9.60 16.87
C THR A 126 -1.90 10.51 15.65
N TYR A 127 -2.09 11.80 15.87
CA TYR A 127 -1.94 12.82 14.85
C TYR A 127 -1.62 14.15 15.49
N GLU A 128 -0.81 14.93 14.77
CA GLU A 128 -0.35 16.24 15.22
C GLU A 128 -1.26 17.34 14.66
N LEU A 129 -1.72 18.23 15.54
CA LEU A 129 -2.53 19.39 15.20
C LEU A 129 -1.98 20.59 15.96
N THR A 130 -1.78 21.69 15.26
CA THR A 130 -1.32 22.94 15.87
C THR A 130 -2.51 23.80 16.30
N GLY A 131 -2.51 24.25 17.57
CA GLY A 131 -3.47 25.23 18.11
C GLY A 131 -4.53 24.65 19.05
N GLU A 132 -4.96 25.47 20.02
CA GLU A 132 -5.98 25.10 21.00
C GLU A 132 -7.34 24.88 20.33
N GLY A 133 -7.98 23.73 20.57
CA GLY A 133 -9.25 23.35 19.93
C GLY A 133 -9.15 22.92 18.46
N ALA A 134 -7.93 22.68 17.97
CA ALA A 134 -7.71 22.23 16.60
C ALA A 134 -8.49 20.94 16.29
N THR A 135 -9.10 20.91 15.11
CA THR A 135 -9.87 19.77 14.59
C THR A 135 -9.22 19.34 13.29
N LEU A 136 -8.90 18.05 13.17
CA LEU A 136 -8.46 17.47 11.91
C LEU A 136 -9.69 17.19 11.06
N PHE A 137 -9.69 17.72 9.84
CA PHE A 137 -10.70 17.41 8.84
C PHE A 137 -10.08 16.55 7.76
N LEU A 138 -10.65 15.35 7.57
CA LEU A 138 -10.30 14.41 6.51
C LEU A 138 -11.57 14.16 5.71
N GLU A 139 -11.58 14.61 4.46
CA GLU A 139 -12.79 14.73 3.64
C GLU A 139 -13.96 15.37 4.41
N GLU A 140 -15.11 14.70 4.53
CA GLU A 140 -16.28 15.16 5.28
C GLU A 140 -16.23 14.85 6.78
N LEU A 141 -15.24 14.08 7.24
CA LEU A 141 -15.15 13.64 8.63
C LEU A 141 -14.29 14.59 9.46
N SER A 142 -14.66 14.73 10.74
CA SER A 142 -13.97 15.57 11.70
C SER A 142 -13.48 14.77 12.90
N PHE A 143 -12.23 15.00 13.28
CA PHE A 143 -11.54 14.29 14.35
C PHE A 143 -11.07 15.30 15.39
N LYS A 144 -11.54 15.11 16.63
CA LYS A 144 -11.16 15.96 17.76
C LYS A 144 -9.92 15.38 18.41
N LEU A 145 -8.97 16.24 18.77
CA LEU A 145 -7.77 15.83 19.48
C LEU A 145 -8.13 15.10 20.79
N ILE A 146 -7.65 13.87 20.94
CA ILE A 146 -7.78 13.12 22.20
C ILE A 146 -6.56 13.42 23.09
N ASP A 147 -5.36 13.55 22.50
CA ASP A 147 -4.13 14.04 23.12
C ASP A 147 -3.14 14.50 22.03
N GLU A 148 -2.32 15.51 22.30
CA GLU A 148 -1.23 15.92 21.40
C GLU A 148 -0.11 14.87 21.48
N GLN A 149 -0.08 13.98 20.48
CA GLN A 149 0.97 12.99 20.33
C GLN A 149 1.57 13.11 18.94
N SER A 150 2.90 13.26 18.89
CA SER A 150 3.64 13.19 17.63
C SER A 150 3.79 11.74 17.21
N ILE A 151 3.86 11.50 15.89
CA ILE A 151 4.17 10.17 15.34
C ILE A 151 5.46 9.60 15.97
N ASP A 152 5.52 8.30 16.17
CA ASP A 152 6.75 7.68 16.70
C ASP A 152 7.94 7.90 15.74
N SER A 153 9.09 8.32 16.25
CA SER A 153 10.26 8.63 15.41
C SER A 153 10.81 7.42 14.67
N ALA A 154 10.72 6.22 15.26
CA ALA A 154 11.12 4.97 14.60
C ALA A 154 10.11 4.58 13.51
N LEU A 155 8.81 4.78 13.75
CA LEU A 155 7.79 4.63 12.70
C LEU A 155 8.04 5.61 11.55
N PHE A 156 8.31 6.88 11.85
CA PHE A 156 8.57 7.88 10.81
C PHE A 156 9.80 7.52 9.98
N ALA A 157 10.92 7.13 10.61
CA ALA A 157 12.11 6.69 9.91
C ALA A 157 11.86 5.47 9.01
N LEU A 158 11.05 4.51 9.48
CA LEU A 158 10.65 3.35 8.70
C LEU A 158 9.78 3.74 7.50
N LEU A 159 8.75 4.58 7.69
CA LEU A 159 7.88 5.04 6.61
C LEU A 159 8.65 5.86 5.57
N LYS A 160 9.60 6.69 6.00
CA LYS A 160 10.52 7.41 5.12
C LYS A 160 11.37 6.44 4.29
N CYS A 161 11.93 5.40 4.92
CA CYS A 161 12.71 4.38 4.24
C CYS A 161 11.89 3.57 3.22
N LEU A 162 10.65 3.20 3.56
CA LEU A 162 9.76 2.43 2.68
C LEU A 162 9.21 3.27 1.53
N SER A 163 8.95 4.55 1.75
CA SER A 163 8.40 5.43 0.72
C SER A 163 9.44 6.03 -0.21
N GLY A 164 10.63 6.36 0.30
CA GLY A 164 11.61 7.18 -0.42
C GLY A 164 11.20 8.64 -0.64
N ALA A 165 9.98 9.04 -0.24
CA ALA A 165 9.37 10.34 -0.57
C ALA A 165 8.79 11.09 0.64
N ILE A 166 8.50 10.41 1.76
CA ILE A 166 7.91 11.05 2.93
C ILE A 166 8.97 11.84 3.68
N GLU A 167 8.82 13.17 3.68
CA GLU A 167 9.73 14.09 4.40
C GLU A 167 9.09 14.77 5.60
N ASP A 168 7.75 14.83 5.63
CA ASP A 168 7.00 15.59 6.62
C ASP A 168 6.18 14.66 7.51
N LYS A 169 6.57 14.62 8.78
CA LYS A 169 5.94 13.80 9.83
C LYS A 169 4.53 14.29 10.15
N GLU A 170 4.25 15.59 10.04
CA GLU A 170 2.96 16.19 10.35
C GLU A 170 1.88 15.76 9.35
N LYS A 171 2.27 15.27 8.17
CA LYS A 171 1.33 14.73 7.18
C LYS A 171 0.82 13.34 7.51
N ILE A 172 1.42 12.63 8.46
CA ILE A 172 1.01 11.27 8.81
C ILE A 172 -0.02 11.32 9.93
N VAL A 173 -1.11 10.58 9.76
CA VAL A 173 -2.22 10.50 10.70
C VAL A 173 -2.55 9.03 10.96
N ILE A 174 -2.57 8.64 12.23
CA ILE A 174 -3.05 7.33 12.68
C ILE A 174 -4.41 7.54 13.33
N ILE A 175 -5.46 7.00 12.71
CA ILE A 175 -6.84 7.05 13.22
C ILE A 175 -7.30 5.65 13.64
N LYS A 176 -8.49 5.55 14.24
CA LYS A 176 -9.07 4.26 14.64
C LYS A 176 -9.31 3.35 13.44
N ASP A 177 -9.29 2.05 13.69
CA ASP A 177 -9.44 1.02 12.66
C ASP A 177 -10.75 1.16 11.88
N ASP A 178 -11.87 1.44 12.57
CA ASP A 178 -13.19 1.59 11.94
C ASP A 178 -13.30 2.87 11.09
N ASP A 179 -12.74 3.98 11.57
CA ASP A 179 -12.70 5.24 10.81
C ASP A 179 -11.83 5.09 9.56
N PHE A 180 -10.68 4.43 9.69
CA PHE A 180 -9.83 4.12 8.55
C PHE A 180 -10.51 3.20 7.54
N ASN A 181 -11.25 2.19 8.01
CA ASN A 181 -11.98 1.28 7.14
C ASN A 181 -13.00 2.03 6.26
N TRP A 182 -13.63 3.08 6.80
CA TRP A 182 -14.50 3.94 6.01
C TRP A 182 -13.74 4.60 4.85
N PHE A 183 -12.56 5.19 5.09
CA PHE A 183 -11.74 5.77 4.02
C PHE A 183 -11.25 4.72 3.02
N ALA A 184 -10.77 3.57 3.50
CA ALA A 184 -10.32 2.50 2.62
C ALA A 184 -11.42 2.07 1.63
N LYS A 185 -12.69 2.10 2.05
CA LYS A 185 -13.85 1.76 1.22
C LYS A 185 -14.28 2.88 0.28
N ASN A 186 -14.23 4.13 0.72
CA ASN A 186 -14.93 5.24 0.05
C ASN A 186 -14.02 6.32 -0.53
N ALA A 187 -12.74 6.36 -0.17
CA ALA A 187 -11.82 7.43 -0.57
C ALA A 187 -10.94 7.08 -1.79
N LEU A 188 -11.16 5.91 -2.42
CA LEU A 188 -10.51 5.60 -3.70
C LEU A 188 -11.15 6.41 -4.82
N SER A 189 -10.36 6.70 -5.86
CA SER A 189 -10.84 7.53 -6.96
C SER A 189 -11.70 6.70 -7.92
N ILE A 190 -12.91 7.19 -8.21
CA ILE A 190 -13.80 6.57 -9.18
C ILE A 190 -13.83 7.47 -10.42
N GLN A 191 -13.42 6.91 -11.55
CA GLN A 191 -13.42 7.62 -12.84
C GLN A 191 -14.52 7.07 -13.74
N ALA A 192 -15.37 7.97 -14.26
CA ALA A 192 -16.30 7.64 -15.32
C ALA A 192 -15.57 7.68 -16.67
N ARG A 193 -15.63 6.58 -17.42
CA ARG A 193 -15.00 6.41 -18.72
C ARG A 193 -16.04 6.12 -19.78
N ASN A 194 -15.84 6.64 -20.98
CA ASN A 194 -16.77 6.44 -22.09
C ASN A 194 -16.07 6.15 -23.42
N VAL A 195 -16.81 5.53 -24.33
CA VAL A 195 -16.45 5.43 -25.75
C VAL A 195 -17.41 6.31 -26.53
N LEU A 196 -16.88 7.27 -27.27
CA LEU A 196 -17.66 8.16 -28.13
C LEU A 196 -17.68 7.64 -29.58
N ASP A 197 -18.79 7.84 -30.28
CA ASP A 197 -18.90 7.65 -31.73
C ASP A 197 -18.39 8.88 -32.50
N SER A 198 -18.48 8.83 -33.84
CA SER A 198 -18.08 9.94 -34.72
C SER A 198 -18.90 11.22 -34.51
N ASN A 199 -20.10 11.11 -33.93
CA ASN A 199 -21.00 12.22 -33.63
C ASN A 199 -20.86 12.72 -32.19
N LYS A 200 -19.87 12.24 -31.43
CA LYS A 200 -19.67 12.50 -30.00
C LYS A 200 -20.80 11.98 -29.08
N ALA A 201 -21.61 11.04 -29.55
CA ALA A 201 -22.55 10.31 -28.71
C ALA A 201 -21.83 9.16 -27.99
N SER A 202 -22.21 8.88 -26.75
CA SER A 202 -21.60 7.80 -25.97
C SER A 202 -22.18 6.44 -26.36
N ASN A 203 -21.32 5.54 -26.84
CA ASN A 203 -21.63 4.14 -27.14
C ASN A 203 -21.51 3.23 -25.92
N ASN A 204 -20.70 3.62 -24.94
CA ASN A 204 -20.53 2.90 -23.69
C ASN A 204 -20.08 3.88 -22.60
N LEU A 205 -20.48 3.59 -21.36
CA LEU A 205 -20.13 4.32 -20.15
C LEU A 205 -19.89 3.29 -19.05
N TRP A 206 -18.77 3.41 -18.33
CA TRP A 206 -18.46 2.56 -17.19
C TRP A 206 -17.68 3.34 -16.13
N TYR A 207 -17.66 2.81 -14.92
CA TYR A 207 -16.95 3.35 -13.76
C TYR A 207 -15.78 2.45 -13.36
N GLU A 208 -14.61 3.05 -13.21
CA GLU A 208 -13.37 2.38 -12.86
C GLU A 208 -12.82 2.96 -11.55
N GLU A 209 -12.60 2.10 -10.55
CA GLU A 209 -12.02 2.49 -9.27
C GLU A 209 -10.50 2.31 -9.30
N SER A 210 -9.77 3.35 -8.88
CA SER A 210 -8.31 3.38 -8.87
C SER A 210 -7.76 3.84 -7.53
N LEU A 211 -6.61 3.29 -7.17
CA LEU A 211 -5.80 3.76 -6.06
C LEU A 211 -5.19 5.13 -6.42
N PRO A 212 -5.29 6.14 -5.55
CA PRO A 212 -4.75 7.47 -5.84
C PRO A 212 -3.21 7.49 -5.83
N PRO A 213 -2.58 8.42 -6.57
CA PRO A 213 -1.17 8.76 -6.40
C PRO A 213 -0.86 9.09 -4.94
N ASP A 214 0.41 8.99 -4.55
CA ASP A 214 0.92 9.12 -3.18
C ASP A 214 0.45 8.01 -2.22
N THR A 215 -0.17 6.93 -2.70
CA THR A 215 -0.45 5.77 -1.84
C THR A 215 0.84 4.98 -1.58
N LEU A 216 1.17 4.79 -0.30
CA LEU A 216 2.24 3.90 0.11
C LEU A 216 1.68 2.49 0.35
N MET A 217 2.27 1.52 -0.33
CA MET A 217 2.01 0.10 -0.13
C MET A 217 3.31 -0.63 0.22
N TYR A 218 3.23 -1.85 0.73
CA TYR A 218 4.39 -2.68 0.97
C TYR A 218 4.14 -4.16 0.66
N CYS A 219 5.18 -4.89 0.28
CA CYS A 219 5.13 -6.35 0.19
C CYS A 219 6.32 -6.97 0.92
N LEU A 220 6.14 -8.23 1.34
CA LEU A 220 7.20 -9.12 1.79
C LEU A 220 7.65 -9.99 0.61
N LEU A 221 8.95 -9.96 0.32
CA LEU A 221 9.63 -10.92 -0.53
C LEU A 221 10.34 -11.96 0.35
N GLY A 222 10.41 -13.19 -0.14
CA GLY A 222 11.14 -14.27 0.53
C GLY A 222 11.72 -15.28 -0.44
N ASP A 223 12.81 -15.90 -0.05
CA ASP A 223 13.30 -17.08 -0.74
C ASP A 223 12.49 -18.32 -0.35
N ARG A 224 12.20 -19.17 -1.33
CA ARG A 224 11.58 -20.46 -1.06
C ARG A 224 12.52 -21.40 -0.28
N LYS A 225 13.82 -21.33 -0.55
CA LYS A 225 14.84 -22.16 0.09
C LYS A 225 15.50 -21.38 1.23
N ILE A 226 15.82 -22.07 2.33
CA ILE A 226 16.42 -21.45 3.53
C ILE A 226 17.76 -20.77 3.22
N GLU A 227 18.55 -21.34 2.32
CA GLU A 227 19.84 -20.79 1.85
C GLU A 227 19.73 -20.13 0.47
N GLY A 228 18.54 -19.61 0.12
CA GLY A 228 18.37 -18.89 -1.14
C GLY A 228 19.20 -17.60 -1.20
N THR A 229 19.36 -17.04 -2.39
CA THR A 229 19.94 -15.69 -2.58
C THR A 229 19.08 -14.85 -3.52
N THR A 230 17.87 -15.33 -3.86
CA THR A 230 17.04 -14.76 -4.92
C THR A 230 16.54 -13.37 -4.53
N VAL A 231 16.10 -13.17 -3.29
CA VAL A 231 15.70 -11.85 -2.78
C VAL A 231 16.85 -10.85 -2.81
N SER A 232 18.03 -11.22 -2.27
CA SER A 232 19.19 -10.32 -2.24
C SER A 232 19.66 -9.92 -3.63
N ASN A 233 19.72 -10.88 -4.57
CA ASN A 233 20.07 -10.61 -5.96
C ASN A 233 19.03 -9.71 -6.64
N MET A 234 17.74 -9.94 -6.35
CA MET A 234 16.66 -9.10 -6.88
C MET A 234 16.78 -7.65 -6.38
N LEU A 235 17.07 -7.44 -5.10
CA LEU A 235 17.20 -6.10 -4.50
C LEU A 235 18.41 -5.34 -4.99
N ALA A 236 19.55 -6.01 -5.22
CA ALA A 236 20.75 -5.37 -5.75
C ALA A 236 20.50 -4.71 -7.11
N GLN A 237 19.72 -5.35 -7.97
CA GLN A 237 19.41 -4.89 -9.32
C GLN A 237 18.29 -3.83 -9.40
N ILE A 238 17.49 -3.65 -8.35
CA ILE A 238 16.46 -2.58 -8.31
C ILE A 238 17.09 -1.23 -7.94
N LYS A 239 18.29 -1.25 -7.34
CA LYS A 239 19.04 -0.05 -6.94
C LYS A 239 19.95 0.51 -8.03
N GLU A 240 20.06 -0.17 -9.17
CA GLU A 240 20.73 0.29 -10.39
C GLU A 240 19.73 0.93 -11.35
#